data_AF-A0A529NYJ5-F1
#
_entry.id   AF-A0A529NYJ5-F1
#
_cell.length_a   1.000
_cell.length_b   1.000
_cell.length_c   1.000
_cell.angle_alpha   90.00
_cell.angle_beta   90.00
_cell.angle_gamma   90.00
#
_symmetry.space_group_name_H-M   'P 1'
#
loop_
_entity.id
_entity.type
_entity.pdbx_description
1 polymer ?
#
loop_
_entity_poly.entity_id
_entity_poly.type
_entity_poly.pdbx_seq_one_letter_code
_entity_poly.pdbx_strand_id
1 'polypeptide(L)'
;MGATTGIAWTDSTFNSWWGCTKVGPACDDCYAEGVDKRTGENHWGHGAPRRLLSEHARNEPYRWQKQADKFFAEHGRDRRVFTLSMGDLFDNEVDPQWRMDHCEVMTDCDRLRWQICTKRVSNIVKMAPVSWVDEGWPQHIGVLVTVVTQAEADRDLPRLCELKERFNIPWTGVSYEPAQEGIDFTNHLFGPDGLDWVIFGGKSGPKWNDRPFSVEW
;
A
#
# COMPACT_ATOMS: atom_id res chain seq x y z
N MET A 1 0.86 -13.64 -4.27
CA MET A 1 0.77 -12.75 -5.46
C MET A 1 -0.23 -13.37 -6.40
N GLY A 2 -0.98 -12.55 -7.12
CA GLY A 2 -1.91 -13.06 -8.11
C GLY A 2 -2.15 -12.03 -9.20
N ALA A 3 -2.20 -12.50 -10.44
CA ALA A 3 -2.72 -11.73 -11.57
C ALA A 3 -4.19 -11.31 -11.34
N THR A 4 -4.88 -12.01 -10.43
CA THR A 4 -6.17 -11.66 -9.86
C THR A 4 -6.08 -11.77 -8.34
N THR A 5 -6.63 -10.79 -7.61
CA THR A 5 -6.64 -10.75 -6.14
C THR A 5 -8.07 -10.67 -5.59
N GLY A 6 -8.27 -11.15 -4.36
CA GLY A 6 -9.53 -10.97 -3.64
C GLY A 6 -9.68 -9.60 -2.96
N ILE A 7 -8.65 -8.75 -3.05
CA ILE A 7 -8.68 -7.38 -2.53
C ILE A 7 -9.51 -6.53 -3.49
N ALA A 8 -10.73 -6.17 -3.09
CA ALA A 8 -11.78 -5.66 -3.98
C ALA A 8 -11.43 -4.36 -4.73
N TRP A 9 -10.49 -3.57 -4.20
CA TRP A 9 -10.13 -2.27 -4.76
C TRP A 9 -8.99 -2.31 -5.80
N THR A 10 -8.34 -3.45 -6.01
CA THR A 10 -7.20 -3.60 -6.95
C THR A 10 -7.32 -4.87 -7.79
N ASP A 11 -6.67 -4.92 -8.96
CA ASP A 11 -6.76 -6.09 -9.86
C ASP A 11 -5.71 -7.15 -9.54
N SER A 12 -4.50 -6.70 -9.21
CA SER A 12 -3.36 -7.58 -8.94
C SER A 12 -2.60 -7.11 -7.69
N THR A 13 -1.88 -8.04 -7.07
CA THR A 13 -0.95 -7.75 -5.97
C THR A 13 0.47 -8.15 -6.34
N PHE A 14 1.41 -7.23 -6.12
CA PHE A 14 2.83 -7.44 -6.35
C PHE A 14 3.61 -7.36 -5.04
N ASN A 15 4.59 -8.23 -4.84
CA ASN A 15 5.44 -8.22 -3.65
C ASN A 15 6.86 -8.60 -4.07
N SER A 16 7.87 -7.80 -3.71
CA SER A 16 9.26 -8.23 -3.84
C SER A 16 9.74 -9.03 -2.63
N TRP A 17 9.16 -8.77 -1.46
CA TRP A 17 9.40 -9.52 -0.23
C TRP A 17 8.12 -9.65 0.59
N TRP A 18 8.17 -10.52 1.59
CA TRP A 18 7.17 -10.61 2.65
C TRP A 18 7.76 -10.17 4.00
N GLY A 19 6.88 -9.64 4.86
CA GLY A 19 7.21 -9.20 6.21
C GLY A 19 7.28 -7.68 6.35
N CYS A 20 6.95 -7.21 7.55
CA CYS A 20 7.18 -5.83 7.98
C CYS A 20 7.22 -5.74 9.52
N THR A 21 7.77 -4.65 10.05
CA THR A 21 7.71 -4.34 11.48
C THR A 21 6.28 -3.93 11.85
N LYS A 22 5.80 -4.31 13.04
CA LYS A 22 4.49 -3.88 13.53
C LYS A 22 4.63 -2.48 14.15
N VAL A 23 3.75 -1.54 13.77
CA VAL A 23 3.90 -0.12 14.15
C VAL A 23 2.65 0.53 14.71
N GLY A 24 1.50 -0.17 14.77
CA GLY A 24 0.27 0.42 15.25
C GLY A 24 -0.90 -0.55 15.38
N PRO A 25 -2.07 -0.07 15.83
CA PRO A 25 -3.27 -0.86 16.09
C PRO A 25 -3.81 -1.59 14.84
N ALA A 26 -3.55 -1.07 13.64
CA ALA A 26 -3.86 -1.76 12.39
C ALA A 26 -3.04 -3.05 12.16
N CYS A 27 -2.01 -3.31 12.96
CA CYS A 27 -1.23 -4.55 12.91
C CYS A 27 -1.81 -5.68 13.78
N ASP A 28 -2.80 -5.39 14.62
CA ASP A 28 -3.53 -6.39 15.39
C ASP A 28 -4.27 -7.34 14.43
N ASP A 29 -4.06 -8.65 14.60
CA ASP A 29 -4.66 -9.69 13.74
C ASP A 29 -4.41 -9.47 12.23
N CYS A 30 -3.23 -8.94 11.87
CA CYS A 30 -2.84 -8.70 10.49
C CYS A 30 -3.02 -9.97 9.62
N TYR A 31 -3.80 -9.85 8.54
CA TYR A 31 -4.05 -11.00 7.64
C TYR A 31 -2.75 -11.53 7.03
N ALA A 32 -1.81 -10.65 6.69
CA ALA A 32 -0.57 -11.02 6.02
C ALA A 32 0.32 -11.85 6.94
N GLU A 33 0.44 -11.47 8.21
CA GLU A 33 1.10 -12.30 9.23
C GLU A 33 0.39 -13.65 9.40
N GLY A 34 -0.96 -13.66 9.37
CA GLY A 34 -1.74 -14.89 9.44
C GLY A 34 -1.51 -15.82 8.24
N VAL A 35 -1.22 -15.29 7.06
CA VAL A 35 -0.83 -16.05 5.86
C VAL A 35 0.60 -16.56 5.98
N ASP A 36 1.53 -15.72 6.43
CA ASP A 36 2.95 -16.09 6.63
C ASP A 36 3.09 -17.25 7.62
N LYS A 37 2.34 -17.23 8.73
CA LYS A 37 2.32 -18.34 9.70
C LYS A 37 1.96 -19.70 9.09
N ARG A 38 1.23 -19.73 7.97
CA ARG A 38 0.87 -20.98 7.26
C ARG A 38 2.05 -21.57 6.48
N THR A 39 3.11 -20.79 6.22
CA THR A 39 4.33 -21.29 5.59
C THR A 39 5.28 -21.95 6.60
N GLY A 40 5.00 -21.83 7.90
CA GLY A 40 5.85 -22.36 8.97
C GLY A 40 7.05 -21.48 9.34
N GLU A 41 7.14 -20.27 8.77
CA GLU A 41 8.20 -19.31 9.01
C GLU A 41 7.67 -18.09 9.79
N ASN A 42 8.55 -17.19 10.23
CA ASN A 42 8.17 -15.98 10.96
C ASN A 42 8.92 -14.75 10.43
N HIS A 43 8.26 -13.99 9.56
CA HIS A 43 8.84 -12.79 8.93
C HIS A 43 8.23 -11.47 9.42
N TRP A 44 7.39 -11.50 10.46
CA TRP A 44 6.67 -10.33 10.96
C TRP A 44 7.16 -9.85 12.31
N GLY A 45 7.17 -8.53 12.49
CA GLY A 45 7.58 -7.89 13.74
C GLY A 45 9.02 -7.40 13.72
N HIS A 46 9.40 -6.78 14.83
CA HIS A 46 10.71 -6.15 15.03
C HIS A 46 11.82 -7.21 15.15
N GLY A 47 12.87 -7.06 14.36
CA GLY A 47 14.00 -7.99 14.27
C GLY A 47 13.70 -9.29 13.52
N ALA A 48 12.48 -9.47 13.01
CA ALA A 48 12.15 -10.62 12.19
C ALA A 48 12.72 -10.44 10.77
N PRO A 49 13.36 -11.47 10.18
CA PRO A 49 13.89 -11.36 8.83
C PRO A 49 12.77 -11.13 7.82
N ARG A 50 13.05 -10.37 6.77
CA ARG A 50 12.15 -10.26 5.61
C ARG A 50 12.43 -11.37 4.62
N ARG A 51 11.39 -11.90 3.99
CA ARG A 51 11.52 -12.98 3.00
C ARG A 51 11.56 -12.41 1.60
N LEU A 52 12.73 -12.39 0.96
CA LEU A 52 12.83 -12.07 -0.46
C LEU A 52 12.09 -13.12 -1.30
N LEU A 53 11.30 -12.68 -2.28
CA LEU A 53 10.64 -13.58 -3.21
C LEU A 53 11.55 -13.93 -4.39
N SER A 54 11.22 -15.02 -5.07
CA SER A 54 11.96 -15.50 -6.23
C SER A 54 12.08 -14.43 -7.32
N GLU A 55 13.12 -14.50 -8.13
CA GLU A 55 13.27 -13.60 -9.28
C GLU A 55 12.05 -13.65 -10.22
N HIS A 56 11.50 -14.86 -10.45
CA HIS A 56 10.29 -15.03 -11.24
C HIS A 56 9.11 -14.20 -10.72
N ALA A 57 8.94 -14.17 -9.39
CA ALA A 57 7.93 -13.37 -8.71
C ALA A 57 8.18 -11.87 -8.86
N ARG A 58 9.44 -11.45 -8.66
CA ARG A 58 9.87 -10.05 -8.78
C ARG A 58 9.73 -9.49 -10.20
N ASN A 59 9.75 -10.34 -11.21
CA ASN A 59 9.59 -9.98 -12.63
C ASN A 59 8.15 -10.06 -13.17
N GLU A 60 7.17 -10.41 -12.33
CA GLU A 60 5.78 -10.56 -12.75
C GLU A 60 5.15 -9.26 -13.31
N PRO A 61 5.41 -8.05 -12.76
CA PRO A 61 4.85 -6.81 -13.29
C PRO A 61 5.19 -6.54 -14.76
N TYR A 62 6.41 -6.87 -15.19
CA TYR A 62 6.81 -6.74 -16.59
C TYR A 62 5.95 -7.61 -17.53
N ARG A 63 5.43 -8.75 -17.06
CA ARG A 63 4.50 -9.59 -17.84
C ARG A 63 3.13 -8.93 -17.96
N TRP A 64 2.64 -8.33 -16.87
CA TRP A 64 1.36 -7.61 -16.88
C TRP A 64 1.43 -6.35 -17.75
N GLN A 65 2.55 -5.61 -17.69
CA GLN A 65 2.80 -4.46 -18.56
C GLN A 65 2.77 -4.84 -20.05
N LYS A 66 3.37 -5.97 -20.43
CA LYS A 66 3.29 -6.49 -21.81
C LYS A 66 1.85 -6.80 -22.25
N GLN A 67 0.94 -7.01 -21.31
CA GLN A 67 -0.48 -7.30 -21.55
C GLN A 67 -1.38 -6.07 -21.32
N ALA A 68 -0.81 -4.88 -21.11
CA ALA A 68 -1.57 -3.68 -20.75
C ALA A 68 -2.60 -3.29 -21.82
N ASP A 69 -2.27 -3.39 -23.12
CA ASP A 69 -3.21 -3.11 -24.21
C ASP A 69 -4.44 -4.03 -24.17
N LYS A 70 -4.21 -5.33 -23.94
CA LYS A 70 -5.28 -6.32 -23.81
C LYS A 70 -6.15 -6.01 -22.60
N PHE A 71 -5.53 -5.74 -21.45
CA PHE A 71 -6.26 -5.39 -20.24
C PHE A 71 -7.10 -4.12 -20.43
N PHE A 72 -6.53 -3.09 -21.05
CA PHE A 72 -7.25 -1.84 -21.35
C PHE A 72 -8.44 -2.08 -22.29
N ALA A 73 -8.26 -2.90 -23.34
CA ALA A 73 -9.35 -3.24 -24.26
C ALA A 73 -10.51 -3.98 -23.57
N GLU A 74 -10.21 -4.81 -22.57
CA GLU A 74 -11.20 -5.59 -21.82
C GLU A 74 -11.91 -4.77 -20.71
N HIS A 75 -11.19 -3.83 -20.07
CA HIS A 75 -11.66 -3.15 -18.86
C HIS A 75 -11.89 -1.63 -19.00
N GLY A 76 -11.44 -1.02 -20.10
CA GLY A 76 -11.53 0.43 -20.35
C GLY A 76 -10.64 1.29 -19.44
N ARG A 77 -9.67 0.69 -18.74
CA ARG A 77 -8.72 1.36 -17.85
C ARG A 77 -7.44 0.54 -17.68
N ASP A 78 -6.39 1.17 -17.17
CA ASP A 78 -5.16 0.47 -16.79
C ASP A 78 -5.35 -0.44 -15.58
N ARG A 79 -4.48 -1.45 -15.48
CA ARG A 79 -4.46 -2.40 -14.37
C ARG A 79 -3.99 -1.74 -13.09
N ARG A 80 -4.81 -1.84 -12.04
CA ARG A 80 -4.49 -1.42 -10.68
C ARG A 80 -3.66 -2.50 -9.99
N VAL A 81 -2.49 -2.13 -9.49
CA VAL A 81 -1.58 -3.04 -8.78
C VAL A 81 -1.31 -2.52 -7.38
N PHE A 82 -1.76 -3.26 -6.36
CA PHE A 82 -1.41 -3.00 -4.98
C PHE A 82 -0.04 -3.61 -4.70
N THR A 83 0.92 -2.76 -4.36
CA THR A 83 2.26 -3.21 -4.05
C THR A 83 2.45 -3.50 -2.56
N LEU A 84 3.24 -4.53 -2.28
CA LEU A 84 3.57 -5.03 -0.95
C LEU A 84 2.32 -5.32 -0.09
N SER A 85 1.36 -6.04 -0.67
CA SER A 85 0.22 -6.60 0.06
C SER A 85 0.61 -7.59 1.19
N MET A 86 1.88 -7.99 1.26
CA MET A 86 2.46 -8.86 2.27
C MET A 86 3.64 -8.16 2.97
N GLY A 87 3.70 -6.84 2.97
CA GLY A 87 4.79 -6.06 3.56
C GLY A 87 4.43 -4.58 3.72
N ASP A 88 5.46 -3.73 3.79
CA ASP A 88 5.33 -2.26 3.74
C ASP A 88 6.58 -1.70 3.06
N LEU A 89 6.41 -0.88 2.01
CA LEU A 89 7.51 -0.34 1.20
C LEU A 89 8.52 0.45 2.04
N PHE A 90 8.02 1.12 3.07
CA PHE A 90 8.79 2.02 3.91
C PHE A 90 9.14 1.42 5.27
N ASP A 91 9.14 0.08 5.38
CA ASP A 91 9.65 -0.64 6.54
C ASP A 91 11.13 -0.30 6.78
N ASN A 92 11.51 -0.09 8.05
CA ASN A 92 12.89 0.29 8.40
C ASN A 92 13.86 -0.90 8.32
N GLU A 93 13.34 -2.12 8.44
CA GLU A 93 14.14 -3.35 8.56
C GLU A 93 14.29 -4.12 7.24
N VAL A 94 13.64 -3.67 6.15
CA VAL A 94 13.92 -4.23 4.82
C VAL A 94 15.26 -3.72 4.31
N ASP A 95 16.01 -4.61 3.66
CA ASP A 95 17.24 -4.28 2.93
C ASP A 95 16.98 -3.09 1.97
N PRO A 96 17.74 -1.99 2.10
CA PRO A 96 17.59 -0.83 1.23
C PRO A 96 17.70 -1.16 -0.26
N GLN A 97 18.53 -2.14 -0.65
CA GLN A 97 18.67 -2.54 -2.04
C GLN A 97 17.38 -3.19 -2.55
N TRP A 98 16.73 -4.04 -1.76
CA TRP A 98 15.45 -4.67 -2.17
C TRP A 98 14.35 -3.63 -2.36
N ARG A 99 14.35 -2.58 -1.53
CA ARG A 99 13.43 -1.44 -1.69
C ARG A 99 13.71 -0.71 -3.01
N MET A 100 14.98 -0.43 -3.32
CA MET A 100 15.35 0.24 -4.57
C MET A 100 14.97 -0.58 -5.79
N ASP A 101 15.32 -1.87 -5.83
CA ASP A 101 14.94 -2.78 -6.92
C ASP A 101 13.41 -2.83 -7.10
N HIS A 102 12.66 -2.81 -6.01
CA HIS A 102 11.20 -2.81 -6.06
C HIS A 102 10.63 -1.51 -6.63
N CYS A 103 11.18 -0.36 -6.22
CA CYS A 103 10.80 0.94 -6.78
C CYS A 103 11.20 1.07 -8.25
N GLU A 104 12.30 0.47 -8.68
CA GLU A 104 12.71 0.40 -10.09
C GLU A 104 11.67 -0.37 -10.92
N VAL A 105 11.23 -1.55 -10.46
CA VAL A 105 10.14 -2.29 -11.12
C VAL A 105 8.87 -1.45 -11.24
N MET A 106 8.52 -0.69 -10.19
CA MET A 106 7.35 0.20 -10.23
C MET A 106 7.54 1.34 -11.25
N THR A 107 8.74 1.91 -11.31
CA THR A 107 9.08 3.00 -12.25
C THR A 107 9.04 2.51 -13.69
N ASP A 108 9.67 1.38 -13.98
CA ASP A 108 9.75 0.79 -15.33
C ASP A 108 8.40 0.26 -15.83
N CYS A 109 7.51 -0.13 -14.91
CA CYS A 109 6.18 -0.60 -15.24
C CYS A 109 5.14 0.53 -15.27
N ASP A 110 5.35 1.49 -16.17
CA ASP A 110 4.55 2.71 -16.35
C ASP A 110 3.14 2.51 -16.93
N ARG A 111 2.88 1.36 -17.55
CA ARG A 111 1.55 0.96 -18.03
C ARG A 111 0.69 0.30 -16.95
N LEU A 112 1.14 0.30 -15.70
CA LEU A 112 0.41 -0.19 -14.53
C LEU A 112 0.12 0.98 -13.57
N ARG A 113 -1.06 0.97 -12.94
CA ARG A 113 -1.45 1.95 -11.93
C ARG A 113 -1.10 1.43 -10.55
N TRP A 114 0.03 1.85 -10.01
CA TRP A 114 0.55 1.38 -8.73
C TRP A 114 -0.11 2.06 -7.55
N GLN A 115 -0.48 1.26 -6.55
CA GLN A 115 -1.00 1.73 -5.27
C GLN A 115 -0.02 1.30 -4.18
N ILE A 116 0.65 2.28 -3.58
CA ILE A 116 1.38 2.08 -2.33
C ILE A 116 0.36 2.20 -1.20
N CYS A 117 0.41 1.31 -0.20
CA CYS A 117 -0.33 1.50 1.05
C CYS A 117 0.64 1.31 2.22
N THR A 118 0.85 2.35 3.03
CA THR A 118 1.83 2.32 4.13
C THR A 118 1.27 2.82 5.45
N LYS A 119 1.87 2.40 6.56
CA LYS A 119 1.64 2.96 7.91
C LYS A 119 2.74 3.94 8.34
N ARG A 120 3.63 4.29 7.41
CA ARG A 120 4.90 5.00 7.69
C ARG A 120 5.05 6.20 6.76
N VAL A 121 4.00 7.01 6.65
CA VAL A 121 3.99 8.21 5.78
C VAL A 121 5.21 9.13 6.03
N SER A 122 5.68 9.21 7.26
CA SER A 122 6.87 9.99 7.64
C SER A 122 8.19 9.51 7.01
N ASN A 123 8.23 8.27 6.51
CA ASN A 123 9.42 7.68 5.89
C ASN A 123 9.50 7.93 4.38
N ILE A 124 8.41 8.34 3.72
CA ILE A 124 8.33 8.44 2.25
C ILE A 124 9.49 9.27 1.69
N VAL A 125 9.65 10.51 2.15
CA VAL A 125 10.69 11.43 1.65
C VAL A 125 12.11 10.89 1.85
N LYS A 126 12.32 10.09 2.90
CA LYS A 126 13.64 9.54 3.24
C LYS A 126 13.99 8.27 2.48
N MET A 127 12.97 7.53 2.02
CA MET A 127 13.13 6.16 1.53
C MET A 127 12.65 5.95 0.09
N ALA A 128 11.87 6.88 -0.48
CA ALA A 128 11.57 6.89 -1.89
C ALA A 128 12.85 7.13 -2.71
N PRO A 129 12.93 6.63 -3.96
CA PRO A 129 14.02 6.95 -4.85
C PRO A 129 14.24 8.45 -4.97
N VAL A 130 15.51 8.87 -5.03
CA VAL A 130 15.89 10.28 -5.20
C VAL A 130 15.24 10.87 -6.45
N SER A 131 15.16 10.11 -7.54
CA SER A 131 14.49 10.54 -8.77
C SER A 131 13.00 10.87 -8.57
N TRP A 132 12.29 10.17 -7.69
CA TRP A 132 10.87 10.47 -7.42
C TRP A 132 10.69 11.78 -6.67
N VAL A 133 11.64 12.14 -5.79
CA VAL A 133 11.53 13.33 -4.94
C VAL A 133 12.18 14.58 -5.55
N ASP A 134 13.25 14.40 -6.33
CA ASP A 134 14.04 15.50 -6.90
C ASP A 134 13.70 15.77 -8.37
N GLU A 135 13.40 14.73 -9.16
CA GLU A 135 13.13 14.87 -10.61
C GLU A 135 11.62 14.85 -10.93
N GLY A 136 10.82 14.23 -10.07
CA GLY A 136 9.36 14.26 -10.14
C GLY A 136 8.73 12.92 -9.81
N TRP A 137 7.61 12.96 -9.07
CA TRP A 137 6.91 11.74 -8.68
C TRP A 137 6.30 11.04 -9.91
N PRO A 138 6.47 9.72 -10.09
CA PRO A 138 5.91 9.02 -11.24
C PRO A 138 4.38 9.09 -11.27
N GLN A 139 3.83 9.51 -12.40
CA GLN A 139 2.40 9.84 -12.54
C GLN A 139 1.48 8.60 -12.62
N HIS A 140 2.06 7.41 -12.60
CA HIS A 140 1.38 6.12 -12.53
C HIS A 140 1.48 5.47 -11.14
N ILE A 141 2.00 6.18 -10.12
CA ILE A 141 2.15 5.68 -8.74
C ILE A 141 1.42 6.60 -7.77
N GLY A 142 0.41 6.10 -7.07
CA GLY A 142 -0.26 6.82 -5.99
C GLY A 142 -0.01 6.22 -4.60
N VAL A 143 -0.31 7.01 -3.58
CA VAL A 143 0.03 6.72 -2.18
C VAL A 143 -1.20 6.71 -1.30
N LEU A 144 -1.45 5.58 -0.67
CA LEU A 144 -2.43 5.43 0.38
C LEU A 144 -1.74 5.28 1.74
N VAL A 145 -2.41 5.75 2.78
CA VAL A 145 -1.99 5.50 4.17
C VAL A 145 -3.04 4.65 4.88
N THR A 146 -2.60 3.72 5.72
CA THR A 146 -3.51 3.05 6.65
C THR A 146 -3.67 3.93 7.89
N VAL A 147 -4.89 4.38 8.17
CA VAL A 147 -5.26 4.95 9.48
C VAL A 147 -6.49 4.20 9.97
N VAL A 148 -6.49 3.79 11.24
CA VAL A 148 -7.63 3.08 11.84
C VAL A 148 -8.16 3.79 13.10
N THR A 149 -7.51 4.89 13.47
CA THR A 149 -7.90 5.80 14.55
C THR A 149 -7.81 7.27 14.13
N GLN A 150 -8.62 8.14 14.73
CA GLN A 150 -8.57 9.59 14.64
C GLN A 150 -7.18 10.10 15.02
N ALA A 151 -6.55 9.51 16.05
CA ALA A 151 -5.19 9.90 16.45
C ALA A 151 -4.16 9.62 15.34
N GLU A 152 -4.30 8.51 14.60
CA GLU A 152 -3.48 8.25 13.41
C GLU A 152 -3.85 9.19 12.25
N ALA A 153 -5.14 9.48 12.05
CA ALA A 153 -5.61 10.40 11.02
C ALA A 153 -5.06 11.82 11.22
N ASP A 154 -5.20 12.38 12.42
CA ASP A 154 -4.68 13.69 12.80
C ASP A 154 -3.15 13.79 12.61
N ARG A 155 -2.44 12.67 12.82
CA ARG A 155 -0.99 12.59 12.65
C ARG A 155 -0.56 12.47 11.18
N ASP A 156 -1.24 11.63 10.41
CA ASP A 156 -0.74 11.14 9.11
C ASP A 156 -1.38 11.85 7.91
N LEU A 157 -2.65 12.26 7.98
CA LEU A 157 -3.35 12.88 6.85
C LEU A 157 -2.80 14.25 6.48
N PRO A 158 -2.50 15.17 7.42
CA PRO A 158 -1.86 16.44 7.07
C PRO A 158 -0.56 16.24 6.29
N ARG A 159 0.21 15.21 6.67
CA ARG A 159 1.47 14.86 6.01
C ARG A 159 1.24 14.27 4.62
N LEU A 160 0.21 13.43 4.44
CA LEU A 160 -0.13 12.90 3.13
C LEU A 160 -0.57 14.01 2.16
N CYS A 161 -1.41 14.95 2.61
CA CYS A 161 -1.82 16.12 1.82
C CYS A 161 -0.61 16.99 1.43
N GLU A 162 0.29 17.27 2.37
CA GLU A 162 1.56 17.99 2.08
C GLU A 162 2.39 17.27 1.01
N LEU A 163 2.52 15.93 1.12
CA LEU A 163 3.26 15.14 0.13
C LEU A 163 2.58 15.18 -1.25
N LYS A 164 1.25 15.12 -1.30
CA LYS A 164 0.47 15.21 -2.54
C LYS A 164 0.79 16.50 -3.27
N GLU A 165 0.66 17.64 -2.59
CA GLU A 165 0.94 18.96 -3.15
C GLU A 165 2.41 19.10 -3.54
N ARG A 166 3.32 18.81 -2.60
CA ARG A 166 4.76 19.02 -2.78
C ARG A 166 5.35 18.24 -3.95
N PHE A 167 4.95 16.99 -4.13
CA PHE A 167 5.52 16.10 -5.14
C PHE A 167 4.58 15.88 -6.34
N ASN A 168 3.43 16.56 -6.37
CA ASN A 168 2.40 16.36 -7.38
C ASN A 168 2.04 14.87 -7.55
N ILE A 169 1.81 14.20 -6.42
CA ILE A 169 1.44 12.78 -6.40
C ILE A 169 0.07 12.65 -7.08
N PRO A 170 -0.07 11.80 -8.10
CA PRO A 170 -1.24 11.79 -8.99
C PRO A 170 -2.54 11.39 -8.29
N TRP A 171 -2.45 10.62 -7.20
CA TRP A 171 -3.56 10.39 -6.28
C TRP A 171 -3.04 9.96 -4.91
N THR A 172 -3.78 10.35 -3.87
CA THR A 172 -3.59 9.88 -2.51
C THR A 172 -4.89 9.41 -1.89
N GLY A 173 -4.79 8.59 -0.84
CA GLY A 173 -5.98 8.09 -0.20
C GLY A 173 -5.74 7.44 1.15
N VAL A 174 -6.81 6.93 1.72
CA VAL A 174 -6.82 6.26 3.02
C VAL A 174 -7.32 4.83 2.87
N SER A 175 -6.60 3.91 3.51
CA SER A 175 -7.08 2.57 3.83
C SER A 175 -7.58 2.54 5.28
N TYR A 176 -8.87 2.75 5.46
CA TYR A 176 -9.57 2.66 6.74
C TYR A 176 -10.18 1.25 6.88
N GLU A 177 -9.29 0.27 6.89
CA GLU A 177 -9.60 -1.16 6.94
C GLU A 177 -8.51 -1.88 7.78
N PRO A 178 -8.82 -2.37 9.00
CA PRO A 178 -10.14 -2.36 9.62
C PRO A 178 -10.55 -0.98 10.14
N ALA A 179 -11.82 -0.61 9.95
CA ALA A 179 -12.42 0.53 10.61
C ALA A 179 -12.58 0.26 12.12
N GLN A 180 -11.70 0.83 12.96
CA GLN A 180 -11.67 0.53 14.40
C GLN A 180 -12.41 1.55 15.28
N GLU A 181 -12.44 2.82 14.87
CA GLU A 181 -13.19 3.90 15.52
C GLU A 181 -13.65 4.92 14.48
N GLY A 182 -14.73 5.67 14.71
CA GLY A 182 -15.15 6.73 13.80
C GLY A 182 -14.06 7.78 13.60
N ILE A 183 -13.75 8.09 12.35
CA ILE A 183 -12.73 9.08 11.96
C ILE A 183 -13.42 10.22 11.19
N ASP A 184 -13.23 11.45 11.66
CA ASP A 184 -13.62 12.64 10.93
C ASP A 184 -12.59 12.97 9.84
N PHE A 185 -12.96 12.69 8.60
CA PHE A 185 -12.17 13.04 7.41
C PHE A 185 -12.50 14.42 6.83
N THR A 186 -13.47 15.16 7.39
CA THR A 186 -14.08 16.35 6.76
C THR A 186 -13.03 17.36 6.24
N ASN A 187 -11.99 17.61 7.02
CA ASN A 187 -10.93 18.57 6.68
C ASN A 187 -9.94 18.07 5.61
N HIS A 188 -10.04 16.80 5.20
CA HIS A 188 -9.15 16.15 4.25
C HIS A 188 -9.88 15.66 2.98
N LEU A 189 -11.22 15.71 2.93
CA LEU A 189 -11.98 15.18 1.79
C LEU A 189 -12.04 16.14 0.60
N PHE A 190 -12.01 17.44 0.84
CA PHE A 190 -12.27 18.45 -0.19
C PHE A 190 -11.07 19.39 -0.36
N GLY A 191 -10.92 19.92 -1.58
CA GLY A 191 -9.81 20.80 -1.93
C GLY A 191 -8.86 20.19 -2.96
N PRO A 192 -7.92 20.99 -3.51
CA PRO A 192 -6.95 20.51 -4.49
C PRO A 192 -5.99 19.44 -3.93
N ASP A 193 -5.75 19.48 -2.62
CA ASP A 193 -4.92 18.58 -1.82
C ASP A 193 -5.74 17.52 -1.05
N GLY A 194 -7.05 17.49 -1.25
CA GLY A 194 -7.95 16.52 -0.63
C GLY A 194 -7.66 15.08 -1.07
N LEU A 195 -8.14 14.11 -0.30
CA LEU A 195 -8.03 12.69 -0.58
C LEU A 195 -8.80 12.32 -1.85
N ASP A 196 -8.18 11.55 -2.74
CA ASP A 196 -8.82 11.05 -3.95
C ASP A 196 -9.57 9.73 -3.70
N TRP A 197 -9.24 9.06 -2.60
CA TRP A 197 -9.79 7.75 -2.28
C TRP A 197 -9.88 7.49 -0.78
N VAL A 198 -11.03 7.00 -0.32
CA VAL A 198 -11.20 6.38 0.98
C VAL A 198 -11.67 4.94 0.77
N ILE A 199 -10.89 3.99 1.26
CA ILE A 199 -11.25 2.57 1.33
C ILE A 199 -11.77 2.31 2.74
N PHE A 200 -13.00 1.85 2.83
CA PHE A 200 -13.67 1.52 4.08
C PHE A 200 -13.94 0.03 4.15
N GLY A 201 -13.52 -0.61 5.24
CA GLY A 201 -13.71 -2.05 5.41
C GLY A 201 -13.61 -2.52 6.86
N GLY A 202 -14.23 -3.65 7.13
CA GLY A 202 -14.17 -4.32 8.43
C GLY A 202 -12.89 -5.15 8.59
N LYS A 203 -12.79 -5.86 9.71
CA LYS A 203 -11.67 -6.77 9.96
C LYS A 203 -11.71 -7.99 9.04
N SER A 204 -10.55 -8.37 8.50
CA SER A 204 -10.42 -9.60 7.72
C SER A 204 -10.27 -10.85 8.61
N GLY A 205 -10.70 -12.01 8.11
CA GLY A 205 -10.42 -13.32 8.73
C GLY A 205 -11.49 -13.84 9.69
N PRO A 206 -11.24 -14.96 10.41
CA PRO A 206 -12.26 -15.66 11.20
C PRO A 206 -12.85 -14.84 12.35
N LYS A 207 -12.11 -13.82 12.79
CA LYS A 207 -12.43 -12.92 13.91
C LYS A 207 -12.99 -11.58 13.45
N TRP A 208 -13.61 -11.54 12.26
CA TRP A 208 -14.06 -10.31 11.61
C TRP A 208 -15.08 -9.53 12.45
N ASN A 209 -15.84 -10.22 13.31
CA ASN A 209 -16.89 -9.68 14.17
C ASN A 209 -16.46 -9.50 15.64
N ASP A 210 -15.18 -9.67 15.97
CA ASP A 210 -14.68 -9.61 17.36
C ASP A 210 -14.53 -8.18 17.90
N ARG A 211 -14.76 -7.15 17.08
CA ARG A 211 -14.69 -5.74 17.46
C ARG A 211 -15.83 -4.95 16.83
N PRO A 212 -16.21 -3.80 17.40
CA PRO A 212 -17.24 -2.93 16.82
C PRO A 212 -16.86 -2.51 15.39
N PHE A 213 -17.83 -2.59 14.49
CA PHE A 213 -17.80 -2.02 13.15
C PHE A 213 -19.13 -1.30 12.97
N SER A 214 -19.09 0.01 12.72
CA SER A 214 -20.30 0.81 12.48
C SER A 214 -20.24 1.40 11.08
N VAL A 215 -21.34 1.29 10.35
CA VAL A 215 -21.52 1.97 9.06
C VAL A 215 -21.84 3.47 9.22
N GLU A 216 -22.10 3.92 10.45
CA GLU A 216 -22.26 5.34 10.77
C GLU A 216 -20.92 6.08 10.89
N TRP A 217 -19.82 5.34 10.96
CA TRP A 217 -18.45 5.87 11.02
C TRP A 217 -17.93 6.33 9.66
#